data_AF-A0A9D7IGE9-F1
#
_entry.id   AF-A0A9D7IGE9-F1
#
_cell.length_a   1.000
_cell.length_b   1.000
_cell.length_c   1.000
_cell.angle_alpha   90.00
_cell.angle_beta   90.00
_cell.angle_gamma   90.00
#
_symmetry.space_group_name_H-M   'P 1'
#
loop_
_entity.id
_entity.type
_entity.pdbx_description
1 polymer ?
#
loop_
_entity_poly.entity_id
_entity_poly.type
_entity_poly.pdbx_seq_one_letter_code
_entity_poly.pdbx_strand_id
1 'polypeptide(L)'
;MNGDSGIARLAFYDAMGNIIGEANSIFSSTNTSYSYISVPIYYTSMDPVAYYSLNFSTYYSLADYPTGPNFGTRLTIDDITFSGTTGIAGMEDITEPILFPNPCTDFISVKNIERTLFKIYNLNGEVIQLGEIDAESKIVLKQQFAKGIYSLELNQGGKLQRKNFVIN
;
A
#
# COMPACT_ATOMS: atom_id res chain seq x y z
N MET A 1 10.86 -36.39 20.62
CA MET A 1 9.44 -36.13 20.31
C MET A 1 8.96 -37.28 19.45
N ASN A 2 7.94 -38.02 19.87
CA ASN A 2 7.38 -39.14 19.12
C ASN A 2 6.72 -38.58 17.86
N GLY A 3 7.37 -38.69 16.69
CA GLY A 3 6.89 -38.69 15.29
C GLY A 3 5.76 -37.76 14.80
N ASP A 4 4.77 -37.46 15.63
CA ASP A 4 3.57 -36.72 15.32
C ASP A 4 3.72 -35.26 15.72
N SER A 5 3.73 -34.41 14.70
CA SER A 5 3.76 -32.97 14.84
C SER A 5 3.07 -32.35 13.62
N GLY A 6 2.87 -31.06 13.63
CA GLY A 6 2.55 -30.30 12.43
C GLY A 6 3.44 -29.09 12.32
N ILE A 7 3.54 -28.53 11.12
CA ILE A 7 4.09 -27.20 10.91
C ILE A 7 3.26 -26.46 9.87
N ALA A 8 3.04 -25.18 10.14
CA ALA A 8 2.66 -24.17 9.15
C ALA A 8 3.84 -23.22 8.98
N ARG A 9 4.35 -23.12 7.76
CA ARG A 9 5.50 -22.27 7.41
C ARG A 9 5.13 -21.32 6.28
N LEU A 10 5.32 -20.04 6.51
CA LEU A 10 5.26 -19.00 5.50
C LEU A 10 6.67 -18.45 5.30
N ALA A 11 7.12 -18.39 4.06
CA ALA A 11 8.41 -17.81 3.70
C ALA A 11 8.25 -16.85 2.53
N PHE A 12 8.97 -15.74 2.59
CA PHE A 12 9.05 -14.70 1.57
C PHE A 12 10.45 -14.70 0.97
N TYR A 13 10.51 -14.51 -0.34
CA TYR A 13 11.74 -14.59 -1.11
C TYR A 13 11.97 -13.32 -1.92
N ASP A 14 13.23 -12.96 -2.11
CA ASP A 14 13.65 -11.93 -3.07
C ASP A 14 13.59 -12.46 -4.52
N ALA A 15 13.92 -11.60 -5.49
CA ALA A 15 13.95 -11.96 -6.91
C ALA A 15 15.03 -12.99 -7.27
N MET A 16 16.00 -13.23 -6.39
CA MET A 16 17.07 -14.22 -6.56
C MET A 16 16.74 -15.55 -5.86
N GLY A 17 15.66 -15.61 -5.09
CA GLY A 17 15.21 -16.78 -4.34
C GLY A 17 15.82 -16.95 -2.96
N ASN A 18 16.44 -15.91 -2.41
CA ASN A 18 16.86 -15.92 -1.02
C ASN A 18 15.66 -15.65 -0.11
N ILE A 19 15.60 -16.32 1.05
CA ILE A 19 14.57 -16.07 2.06
C ILE A 19 14.87 -14.73 2.74
N ILE A 20 13.90 -13.81 2.68
CA ILE A 20 14.00 -12.46 3.26
C ILE A 20 13.00 -12.22 4.39
N GLY A 21 12.11 -13.18 4.64
CA GLY A 21 11.24 -13.16 5.80
C GLY A 21 10.53 -14.48 6.01
N GLU A 22 10.24 -14.81 7.26
CA GLU A 22 9.55 -16.06 7.60
C GLU A 22 8.65 -15.97 8.84
N ALA A 23 7.65 -16.83 8.85
CA ALA A 23 6.77 -17.10 9.98
C ALA A 23 6.55 -18.61 10.08
N ASN A 24 6.74 -19.17 11.27
CA ASN A 24 6.62 -20.60 11.52
C ASN A 24 5.75 -20.85 12.76
N SER A 25 4.80 -21.77 12.65
CA SER A 25 4.04 -22.31 13.79
C SER A 25 4.21 -23.83 13.85
N ILE A 26 4.61 -24.35 15.01
CA ILE A 26 4.81 -25.77 15.25
C ILE A 26 3.68 -26.28 16.15
N PHE A 27 3.06 -27.39 15.73
CA PHE A 27 2.01 -28.07 16.45
C PHE A 27 2.58 -29.35 17.07
N SER A 28 2.95 -29.32 18.34
CA SER A 28 3.65 -30.44 19.01
C SER A 28 2.75 -31.34 19.87
N SER A 29 1.46 -31.02 19.97
CA SER A 29 0.49 -31.75 20.81
C SER A 29 -0.78 -32.05 20.03
N THR A 30 -1.46 -33.13 20.38
CA THR A 30 -2.79 -33.43 19.86
C THR A 30 -3.77 -32.35 20.27
N ASN A 31 -4.44 -31.75 19.28
CA ASN A 31 -5.57 -30.87 19.50
C ASN A 31 -6.77 -31.41 18.69
N THR A 32 -7.88 -31.66 19.37
CA THR A 32 -9.11 -32.20 18.77
C THR A 32 -10.11 -31.13 18.38
N SER A 33 -9.79 -29.86 18.63
CA SER A 33 -10.64 -28.70 18.33
C SER A 33 -9.86 -27.69 17.49
N TYR A 34 -10.58 -26.85 16.73
CA TYR A 34 -9.95 -25.73 16.04
C TYR A 34 -9.32 -24.76 17.04
N SER A 35 -8.06 -24.42 16.79
CA SER A 35 -7.32 -23.39 17.52
C SER A 35 -6.88 -22.30 16.57
N TYR A 36 -7.22 -21.06 16.89
CA TYR A 36 -6.73 -19.90 16.15
C TYR A 36 -5.23 -19.72 16.33
N ILE A 37 -4.52 -19.43 15.24
CA ILE A 37 -3.09 -19.13 15.23
C ILE A 37 -2.86 -17.84 14.45
N SER A 38 -2.05 -16.97 15.05
CA SER A 38 -1.56 -15.75 14.43
C SER A 38 -0.07 -15.65 14.68
N VAL A 39 0.71 -15.67 13.60
CA VAL A 39 2.17 -15.61 13.66
C VAL A 39 2.64 -14.41 12.86
N PRO A 40 3.40 -13.48 13.47
CA PRO A 40 3.99 -12.37 12.73
C PRO A 40 5.10 -12.85 11.80
N ILE A 41 5.30 -12.14 10.70
CA ILE A 41 6.40 -12.37 9.76
C ILE A 41 7.62 -11.60 10.25
N TYR A 42 8.76 -12.28 10.38
CA TYR A 42 10.04 -11.67 10.71
C TYR A 42 10.86 -11.51 9.44
N TYR A 43 11.07 -10.26 9.02
CA TYR A 43 11.91 -9.94 7.86
C TYR A 43 13.39 -9.87 8.27
N THR A 44 14.24 -10.50 7.48
CA THR A 44 15.71 -10.53 7.64
C THR A 44 16.42 -9.62 6.64
N SER A 45 15.71 -9.13 5.61
CA SER A 45 16.22 -8.16 4.63
C SER A 45 15.18 -7.07 4.35
N MET A 46 15.65 -5.95 3.81
CA MET A 46 14.84 -4.85 3.26
C MET A 46 14.56 -5.02 1.75
N ASP A 47 15.09 -6.09 1.14
CA ASP A 47 14.88 -6.35 -0.27
C ASP A 47 13.39 -6.53 -0.59
N PRO A 48 12.92 -6.11 -1.78
CA PRO A 48 11.54 -6.31 -2.17
C PRO A 48 11.18 -7.80 -2.21
N VAL A 49 10.00 -8.12 -1.67
CA VAL A 49 9.38 -9.44 -1.84
C VAL A 49 9.05 -9.66 -3.32
N ALA A 50 9.57 -10.74 -3.88
CA ALA A 50 9.22 -11.18 -5.24
C ALA A 50 8.16 -12.29 -5.23
N TYR A 51 8.27 -13.25 -4.30
CA TYR A 51 7.31 -14.34 -4.16
C TYR A 51 7.26 -14.87 -2.72
N TYR A 52 6.22 -15.64 -2.42
CA TYR A 52 6.04 -16.29 -1.12
C TYR A 52 5.68 -17.77 -1.29
N SER A 53 5.92 -18.56 -0.24
CA SER A 53 5.47 -19.94 -0.15
C SER A 53 4.79 -20.17 1.20
N LEU A 54 3.59 -20.74 1.17
CA LEU A 54 2.92 -21.28 2.34
C LEU A 54 2.98 -22.81 2.28
N ASN A 55 3.52 -23.43 3.33
CA ASN A 55 3.66 -24.86 3.47
C ASN A 55 2.97 -25.34 4.74
N PHE A 56 2.20 -26.42 4.61
CA PHE A 56 1.70 -27.19 5.73
C PHE A 56 2.26 -28.60 5.66
N SER A 57 2.66 -29.14 6.80
CA SER A 57 3.14 -30.51 6.92
C SER A 57 2.62 -31.14 8.20
N THR A 58 2.27 -32.42 8.15
CA THR A 58 1.93 -33.28 9.30
C THR A 58 3.18 -33.84 9.99
N TYR A 59 4.33 -33.20 9.77
CA TYR A 59 5.59 -33.60 10.34
C TYR A 59 6.58 -32.43 10.39
N TYR A 60 7.25 -32.29 11.52
CA TYR A 60 8.35 -31.39 11.76
C TYR A 60 9.42 -32.07 12.62
N SER A 61 10.69 -31.93 12.22
CA SER A 61 11.82 -32.41 13.01
C SER A 61 13.00 -31.45 12.90
N LEU A 62 13.64 -31.21 14.05
CA LEU A 62 14.93 -30.54 14.16
C LEU A 62 16.11 -31.52 14.08
N ALA A 63 15.84 -32.83 14.17
CA ALA A 63 16.88 -33.84 14.17
C ALA A 63 17.25 -34.24 12.74
N ASP A 64 18.55 -34.35 12.47
CA ASP A 64 19.15 -34.79 11.20
C ASP A 64 18.88 -36.26 10.85
N TYR A 65 18.03 -36.94 11.60
CA TYR A 65 17.69 -38.34 11.38
C TYR A 65 16.32 -38.46 10.71
N PRO A 66 16.19 -39.25 9.62
CA PRO A 66 14.94 -39.36 8.88
C PRO A 66 13.94 -40.16 9.71
N THR A 67 13.17 -39.46 10.52
CA THR A 67 11.88 -39.95 10.98
C THR A 67 10.80 -39.35 10.09
N GLY A 68 9.67 -40.03 9.96
CA GLY A 68 8.54 -39.54 9.17
C GLY A 68 7.31 -39.39 10.05
N PRO A 69 6.22 -38.79 9.52
CA PRO A 69 4.93 -38.84 10.21
C PRO A 69 4.50 -40.30 10.40
N ASN A 70 3.80 -40.58 11.50
CA ASN A 70 3.14 -41.86 11.64
C ASN A 70 1.96 -41.98 10.66
N PHE A 71 1.58 -43.20 10.31
CA PHE A 71 0.35 -43.40 9.54
C PHE A 71 -0.85 -42.91 10.34
N GLY A 72 -1.66 -42.05 9.72
CA GLY A 72 -2.87 -41.51 10.33
C GLY A 72 -2.70 -40.16 11.04
N THR A 73 -1.49 -39.58 11.06
CA THR A 73 -1.27 -38.21 11.51
C THR A 73 -2.04 -37.23 10.64
N ARG A 74 -2.82 -36.35 11.26
CA ARG A 74 -3.72 -35.42 10.57
C ARG A 74 -3.46 -34.00 11.06
N LEU A 75 -3.47 -33.07 10.12
CA LEU A 75 -3.49 -31.63 10.35
C LEU A 75 -4.65 -31.07 9.54
N THR A 76 -5.66 -30.52 10.23
CA THR A 76 -6.79 -29.85 9.59
C THR A 76 -6.57 -28.36 9.68
N ILE A 77 -6.67 -27.67 8.54
CA ILE A 77 -6.47 -26.23 8.43
C ILE A 77 -7.73 -25.62 7.83
N ASP A 78 -8.13 -24.47 8.36
CA ASP A 78 -9.27 -23.71 7.88
C ASP A 78 -8.99 -22.20 8.00
N ASP A 79 -9.74 -21.39 7.26
CA ASP A 79 -9.74 -19.92 7.32
C ASP A 79 -8.36 -19.24 7.26
N ILE A 80 -7.49 -19.69 6.36
CA ILE A 80 -6.16 -19.10 6.17
C ILE A 80 -6.31 -17.66 5.65
N THR A 81 -5.85 -16.70 6.45
CA THR A 81 -5.83 -15.28 6.08
C THR A 81 -4.43 -14.71 6.23
N PHE A 82 -4.04 -13.87 5.29
CA PHE A 82 -2.84 -13.04 5.39
C PHE A 82 -3.26 -11.61 5.71
N SER A 83 -2.73 -11.06 6.80
CA SER A 83 -2.90 -9.66 7.14
C SER A 83 -1.53 -8.98 7.11
N GLY A 84 -1.36 -8.07 6.16
CA GLY A 84 -0.16 -7.28 6.00
C GLY A 84 -0.48 -6.13 5.07
N THR A 85 -0.24 -4.90 5.53
CA THR A 85 -0.31 -3.72 4.67
C THR A 85 1.03 -3.62 3.93
N THR A 86 1.14 -4.29 2.79
CA THR A 86 2.25 -4.02 1.87
C THR A 86 1.87 -2.79 1.04
N GLY A 87 2.30 -1.63 1.53
CA GLY A 87 1.99 -0.34 0.93
C GLY A 87 0.91 0.42 1.69
N ILE A 88 1.00 1.75 1.59
CA ILE A 88 -0.10 2.64 1.93
C ILE A 88 -1.29 2.20 1.07
N ALA A 89 -2.25 1.50 1.68
CA ALA A 89 -3.56 1.24 1.10
C ALA A 89 -4.29 2.59 0.95
N GLY A 90 -3.97 3.31 -0.12
CA GLY A 90 -4.45 4.67 -0.37
C GLY A 90 -3.94 5.30 -1.66
N MET A 91 -3.28 4.53 -2.54
CA MET A 91 -2.90 4.96 -3.89
C MET A 91 -3.67 4.22 -5.00
N GLU A 92 -4.78 3.57 -4.66
CA GLU A 92 -5.80 3.26 -5.66
C GLU A 92 -6.65 4.53 -5.84
N ASP A 93 -6.55 5.13 -7.02
CA ASP A 93 -7.36 6.22 -7.58
C ASP A 93 -7.33 7.61 -6.92
N ILE A 94 -6.25 8.01 -6.25
CA ILE A 94 -5.96 9.45 -6.17
C ILE A 94 -5.27 9.84 -7.47
N THR A 95 -6.06 10.08 -8.51
CA THR A 95 -5.54 10.75 -9.70
C THR A 95 -5.18 12.17 -9.30
N GLU A 96 -3.90 12.39 -8.96
CA GLU A 96 -3.47 13.70 -8.51
C GLU A 96 -3.73 14.74 -9.61
N PRO A 97 -4.19 15.95 -9.24
CA PRO A 97 -4.47 17.00 -10.20
C PRO A 97 -3.18 17.42 -10.87
N ILE A 98 -3.18 17.37 -12.20
CA ILE A 98 -2.04 17.76 -13.02
C ILE A 98 -2.28 19.17 -13.54
N LEU A 99 -1.33 20.06 -13.27
CA LEU A 99 -1.38 21.46 -13.69
C LEU A 99 -0.48 21.71 -14.90
N PHE A 100 -1.04 22.27 -15.97
CA PHE A 100 -0.25 22.65 -17.15
C PHE A 100 -0.90 23.80 -17.95
N PRO A 101 -0.12 24.69 -18.58
CA PRO A 101 1.34 24.75 -18.48
C PRO A 101 1.78 25.26 -17.10
N ASN A 102 2.99 24.90 -16.70
CA ASN A 102 3.66 25.44 -15.52
C ASN A 102 5.15 25.60 -15.86
N PRO A 103 5.67 26.83 -16.06
CA PRO A 103 5.01 28.12 -15.81
C PRO A 103 3.86 28.47 -16.77
N CYS A 104 2.97 29.39 -16.37
CA CYS A 104 1.87 29.91 -17.17
C CYS A 104 1.79 31.45 -17.17
N THR A 105 0.93 32.02 -18.02
CA THR A 105 0.69 33.47 -18.09
C THR A 105 -0.80 33.79 -18.04
N ASP A 106 -1.61 33.18 -18.92
CA ASP A 106 -3.02 33.55 -19.07
C ASP A 106 -4.01 32.53 -18.47
N PHE A 107 -3.62 31.25 -18.44
CA PHE A 107 -4.48 30.17 -17.96
C PHE A 107 -3.66 29.00 -17.42
N ILE A 108 -4.28 28.19 -16.57
CA ILE A 108 -3.79 26.88 -16.18
C ILE A 108 -4.88 25.84 -16.42
N SER A 109 -4.51 24.74 -17.07
CA SER A 109 -5.38 23.59 -17.29
C SER A 109 -5.17 22.62 -16.14
N VAL A 110 -6.27 22.08 -15.63
CA VAL A 110 -6.26 21.13 -14.52
C VAL A 110 -6.85 19.83 -15.01
N LYS A 111 -6.02 18.77 -15.07
CA LYS A 111 -6.44 17.40 -15.41
C LYS A 111 -6.59 16.56 -14.16
N ASN A 112 -7.26 15.41 -14.30
CA ASN A 112 -7.54 14.47 -13.21
C ASN A 112 -8.39 15.11 -12.11
N ILE A 113 -9.46 15.79 -12.52
CA ILE A 113 -10.37 16.43 -11.60
C ILE A 113 -11.83 16.14 -11.93
N GLU A 114 -12.63 16.00 -10.88
CA GLU A 114 -14.08 16.16 -10.97
C GLU A 114 -14.46 17.63 -10.81
N ARG A 115 -15.73 17.95 -11.07
CA ARG A 115 -16.27 19.28 -10.85
C ARG A 115 -16.08 19.70 -9.39
N THR A 116 -15.37 20.80 -9.16
CA THR A 116 -14.99 21.23 -7.81
C THR A 116 -14.83 22.75 -7.69
N LEU A 117 -14.84 23.24 -6.46
CA LEU A 117 -14.44 24.60 -6.14
C LEU A 117 -12.91 24.68 -6.07
N PHE A 118 -12.35 25.73 -6.67
CA PHE A 118 -10.94 26.03 -6.59
C PHE A 118 -10.68 27.37 -5.88
N LYS A 119 -9.51 27.48 -5.26
CA LYS A 119 -8.96 28.73 -4.73
C LYS A 119 -7.50 28.87 -5.12
N ILE A 120 -7.10 30.06 -5.53
CA ILE A 120 -5.71 30.40 -5.83
C ILE A 120 -5.22 31.39 -4.79
N TYR A 121 -4.06 31.08 -4.21
CA TYR A 121 -3.41 31.86 -3.16
C TYR A 121 -2.07 32.44 -3.65
N ASN A 122 -1.70 33.64 -3.18
CA ASN A 122 -0.32 34.14 -3.30
C ASN A 122 0.59 33.55 -2.21
N LEU A 123 1.86 33.96 -2.23
CA LEU A 123 2.87 33.61 -1.22
C LEU A 123 2.51 34.03 0.22
N ASN A 124 1.64 35.04 0.38
CA ASN A 124 1.17 35.49 1.69
C ASN A 124 -0.03 34.67 2.19
N GLY A 125 -0.54 33.71 1.40
CA GLY A 125 -1.72 32.92 1.72
C GLY A 125 -3.05 33.67 1.49
N GLU A 126 -3.04 34.79 0.76
CA GLU A 126 -4.25 35.54 0.43
C GLU A 126 -4.92 34.93 -0.79
N VAL A 127 -6.25 34.76 -0.76
CA VAL A 127 -7.04 34.26 -1.90
C VAL A 127 -7.15 35.36 -2.95
N ILE A 128 -6.59 35.12 -4.14
CA ILE A 128 -6.64 36.06 -5.27
C ILE A 128 -7.77 35.72 -6.22
N GLN A 129 -8.06 34.44 -6.38
CA GLN A 129 -9.11 33.97 -7.28
C GLN A 129 -9.77 32.73 -6.70
N LEU A 130 -11.08 32.66 -6.82
CA LEU A 130 -11.88 31.50 -6.48
C LEU A 130 -12.97 31.30 -7.52
N GLY A 131 -13.44 30.07 -7.66
CA GLY A 131 -14.48 29.73 -8.61
C GLY A 131 -14.78 28.24 -8.60
N GLU A 132 -15.57 27.82 -9.58
CA GLU A 132 -15.85 26.42 -9.85
C GLU A 132 -15.14 26.02 -11.15
N ILE A 133 -14.65 24.79 -11.19
CA ILE A 133 -14.02 24.19 -12.37
C ILE A 133 -14.68 22.85 -12.64
N ASP A 134 -15.10 22.63 -13.88
CA ASP A 134 -15.63 21.34 -14.34
C ASP A 134 -14.49 20.38 -14.71
N ALA A 135 -14.81 19.09 -14.93
CA ALA A 135 -13.84 18.08 -15.32
C ALA A 135 -13.02 18.53 -16.54
N GLU A 136 -11.69 18.40 -16.44
CA GLU A 136 -10.70 18.74 -17.49
C GLU A 136 -10.82 20.16 -18.08
N SER A 137 -11.14 21.14 -17.24
CA SER A 137 -11.32 22.53 -17.66
C SER A 137 -10.09 23.42 -17.43
N LYS A 138 -10.14 24.62 -18.02
CA LYS A 138 -9.11 25.66 -17.87
C LYS A 138 -9.55 26.70 -16.84
N ILE A 139 -8.65 27.06 -15.94
CA ILE A 139 -8.79 28.25 -15.10
C ILE A 139 -8.15 29.41 -15.85
N VAL A 140 -8.96 30.36 -16.30
CA VAL A 140 -8.48 31.63 -16.84
C VAL A 140 -8.05 32.51 -15.67
N LEU A 141 -6.80 32.96 -15.69
CA LEU A 141 -6.26 33.86 -14.67
C LEU A 141 -6.78 35.25 -14.97
N LYS A 142 -7.67 35.77 -14.11
CA LYS A 142 -8.23 37.12 -14.30
C LYS A 142 -7.12 38.16 -14.11
N GLN A 143 -7.20 39.26 -14.85
CA GLN A 143 -6.07 40.14 -15.16
C GLN A 143 -5.17 40.52 -13.96
N GLN A 144 -3.87 40.41 -14.23
CA GLN A 144 -2.67 40.88 -13.49
C GLN A 144 -2.27 40.12 -12.22
N PHE A 145 -2.11 38.81 -12.35
CA PHE A 145 -1.22 38.11 -11.43
C PHE A 145 0.21 38.62 -11.64
N ALA A 146 0.88 39.02 -10.56
CA ALA A 146 2.29 39.35 -10.61
C ALA A 146 3.13 38.09 -10.94
N LYS A 147 4.35 38.29 -11.43
CA LYS A 147 5.28 37.17 -11.62
C LYS A 147 5.62 36.57 -10.26
N GLY A 148 5.53 35.26 -10.12
CA GLY A 148 5.76 34.60 -8.84
C GLY A 148 5.18 33.20 -8.72
N ILE A 149 5.22 32.66 -7.50
CA ILE A 149 4.70 31.33 -7.16
C ILE A 149 3.32 31.49 -6.53
N TYR A 150 2.40 30.65 -6.98
CA TYR A 150 1.02 30.61 -6.52
C TYR A 150 0.65 29.19 -6.10
N SER A 151 -0.30 29.07 -5.18
CA SER A 151 -0.85 27.78 -4.74
C SER A 151 -2.30 27.65 -5.22
N LEU A 152 -2.62 26.59 -5.96
CA LEU A 152 -3.98 26.19 -6.28
C LEU A 152 -4.45 25.16 -5.24
N GLU A 153 -5.62 25.38 -4.69
CA GLU A 153 -6.34 24.46 -3.81
C GLU A 153 -7.61 23.95 -4.49
N LEU A 154 -7.85 22.65 -4.41
CA LEU A 154 -8.99 21.94 -4.99
C LEU A 154 -9.65 21.09 -3.89
N ASN A 155 -10.98 21.02 -3.87
CA ASN A 155 -11.73 20.21 -2.90
C ASN A 155 -12.45 19.03 -3.59
N GLN A 156 -11.81 17.88 -3.63
CA GLN A 156 -12.31 16.71 -4.36
C GLN A 156 -12.74 15.61 -3.41
N GLY A 157 -14.00 15.19 -3.49
CA GLY A 157 -14.50 14.07 -2.66
C GLY A 157 -14.29 14.28 -1.15
N GLY A 158 -14.32 15.53 -0.68
CA GLY A 158 -14.05 15.89 0.72
C GLY A 158 -12.56 15.94 1.11
N LYS A 159 -11.64 15.71 0.17
CA LYS A 159 -10.19 15.89 0.35
C LYS A 159 -9.74 17.21 -0.25
N LEU A 160 -8.99 17.97 0.55
CA LEU A 160 -8.37 19.22 0.12
C LEU A 160 -6.98 18.94 -0.42
N GLN A 161 -6.74 19.29 -1.68
CA GLN A 161 -5.48 19.09 -2.37
C GLN A 161 -4.88 20.43 -2.79
N ARG A 162 -3.57 20.57 -2.66
CA ARG A 162 -2.84 21.78 -3.05
C ARG A 162 -1.72 21.47 -4.03
N LYS A 163 -1.59 22.31 -5.07
CA LYS A 163 -0.53 22.24 -6.07
C LYS A 163 0.01 23.64 -6.36
N ASN A 164 1.33 23.75 -6.47
CA ASN A 164 1.99 25.02 -6.74
C ASN A 164 2.24 25.20 -8.24
N PHE A 165 2.14 26.43 -8.71
CA PHE A 165 2.47 26.80 -10.08
C PHE A 165 3.13 28.17 -10.15
N VAL A 166 3.82 28.44 -11.25
CA VAL A 166 4.61 29.65 -11.46
C VAL A 166 3.96 30.50 -12.55
N ILE A 167 3.85 31.80 -12.31
CA ILE A 167 3.42 32.80 -13.29
C ILE A 167 4.64 33.58 -13.78
N ASN A 168 4.79 33.65 -15.10
CA ASN A 168 5.89 34.32 -15.81
C ASN A 168 5.53 35.71 -16.32
#